data_AF-X1LX85-F1
#
_entry.id   AF-X1LX85-F1
#
_cell.length_a   1.000
_cell.length_b   1.000
_cell.length_c   1.000
_cell.angle_alpha   90.00
_cell.angle_beta   90.00
_cell.angle_gamma   90.00
#
_symmetry.space_group_name_H-M   'P 1'
#
loop_
_entity.id
_entity.type
_entity.pdbx_description
1 polymer ?
#
loop_
_entity_poly.entity_id
_entity_poly.type
_entity_poly.pdbx_seq_one_letter_code
_entity_poly.pdbx_strand_id
1 'polypeptide(L)' 'MNGHQKQWEFLKKSAELGRLPHALLFYGQEGLGKRALAIKFAKSLVSGDIEKGTHPDFYFYFFSGLLTNG' A
#
# COMPACT_ATOMS: atom_id res chain seq x y z
N MET A 1 -4.37 1.70 14.56
CA MET A 1 -3.84 0.66 13.63
C MET A 1 -4.14 -0.76 14.12
N ASN A 2 -5.16 -0.95 14.96
CA ASN A 2 -5.19 -2.11 15.84
C ASN A 2 -5.60 -3.42 15.14
N GLY A 3 -6.07 -3.35 13.87
CA GLY A 3 -6.49 -4.52 13.09
C GLY A 3 -5.47 -5.10 12.11
N HIS A 4 -4.35 -4.42 11.83
CA HIS A 4 -3.37 -4.83 10.81
C HIS A 4 -1.98 -5.14 11.35
N GLN A 5 -1.86 -5.36 12.66
CA GLN A 5 -0.55 -5.44 13.31
C GLN A 5 0.29 -6.63 12.81
N LYS A 6 -0.33 -7.82 12.68
CA LYS A 6 0.34 -9.01 12.13
C LYS A 6 0.79 -8.80 10.68
N GLN A 7 -0.06 -8.21 9.84
CA GLN A 7 0.24 -7.92 8.44
C GLN A 7 1.37 -6.88 8.36
N TRP A 8 1.36 -5.87 9.22
CA TRP A 8 2.40 -4.86 9.28
C TRP A 8 3.76 -5.43 9.68
N GLU A 9 3.79 -6.28 10.72
CA GLU A 9 5.01 -6.95 11.18
C GLU A 9 5.58 -7.87 10.09
N PHE A 10 4.72 -8.64 9.41
CA PHE A 10 5.13 -9.47 8.27
C PHE A 10 5.77 -8.64 7.15
N LEU A 11 5.13 -7.52 6.77
CA LEU A 11 5.62 -6.64 5.71
C LEU A 11 6.97 -6.01 6.08
N LYS A 12 7.10 -5.47 7.31
CA LYS A 12 8.36 -4.91 7.82
C LYS A 12 9.48 -5.93 7.79
N LYS A 13 9.25 -7.11 8.38
CA LYS A 13 10.27 -8.16 8.46
C LYS A 13 10.69 -8.65 7.07
N SER A 14 9.74 -8.73 6.13
CA SER A 14 10.04 -9.12 4.74
C SER A 14 10.92 -8.09 4.04
N ALA A 15 10.65 -6.79 4.25
CA ALA A 15 11.47 -5.70 3.71
C ALA A 15 12.87 -5.67 4.34
N GLU A 16 12.96 -5.79 5.67
CA GLU A 16 14.23 -5.81 6.42
C GLU A 16 15.14 -6.98 6.00
N LEU A 17 14.55 -8.14 5.69
CA LEU A 17 15.28 -9.31 5.22
C LEU A 17 15.62 -9.27 3.72
N GLY A 18 15.22 -8.22 2.99
CA GLY A 18 15.40 -8.14 1.53
C GLY A 18 14.62 -9.21 0.76
N ARG A 19 13.54 -9.76 1.34
CA ARG A 19 12.72 -10.86 0.78
C ARG A 19 11.34 -10.39 0.37
N LEU A 20 11.24 -9.16 -0.16
CA LEU A 20 9.97 -8.62 -0.59
C LEU A 20 9.51 -9.29 -1.90
N PRO A 21 8.26 -9.78 -1.99
CA PRO A 21 7.70 -10.21 -3.27
C PRO A 21 7.65 -9.05 -4.27
N HIS A 22 7.79 -9.36 -5.57
CA HIS A 22 7.68 -8.38 -6.64
C HIS A 22 6.31 -7.68 -6.72
N ALA A 23 5.26 -8.32 -6.22
CA ALA A 23 3.91 -7.75 -6.16
C ALA A 23 3.20 -8.18 -4.88
N LEU A 24 2.43 -7.24 -4.29
CA LEU A 24 1.62 -7.46 -3.10
C LEU A 24 0.17 -7.08 -3.39
N LEU A 25 -0.76 -8.02 -3.19
CA LEU A 25 -2.20 -7.79 -3.31
C LEU A 25 -2.82 -7.62 -1.91
N PHE A 26 -3.41 -6.45 -1.67
CA PHE A 26 -4.14 -6.16 -0.43
C PHE A 26 -5.65 -6.35 -0.63
N TYR A 27 -6.17 -7.54 -0.32
CA TYR A 27 -7.58 -7.89 -0.52
C TYR A 27 -8.31 -8.21 0.80
N GLY A 28 -9.65 -8.17 0.79
CA GLY A 28 -10.51 -8.45 1.95
C GLY A 28 -11.71 -7.52 2.04
N GLN A 29 -12.51 -7.64 3.11
CA GLN A 29 -13.73 -6.85 3.31
C GLN A 29 -13.48 -5.33 3.23
N GLU A 30 -14.39 -4.62 2.56
CA GLU A 30 -14.34 -3.17 2.40
C GLU A 30 -14.36 -2.43 3.76
N GLY A 31 -13.84 -1.21 3.80
CA GLY A 31 -13.82 -0.39 5.02
C GLY A 31 -12.73 -0.76 6.05
N LEU A 32 -12.07 -1.91 5.92
CA LEU A 32 -11.04 -2.34 6.90
C LEU A 32 -9.68 -1.62 6.79
N GLY A 33 -9.53 -0.58 5.96
CA GLY A 33 -8.28 0.21 5.91
C GLY A 33 -7.09 -0.45 5.18
N LYS A 34 -7.34 -1.47 4.35
CA LYS A 34 -6.29 -2.15 3.53
C LYS A 34 -5.50 -1.17 2.65
N ARG A 35 -6.21 -0.21 2.04
CA ARG A 35 -5.59 0.87 1.25
C ARG A 35 -4.65 1.72 2.10
N ALA A 36 -5.06 2.08 3.32
CA ALA A 36 -4.22 2.85 4.24
C ALA A 36 -2.96 2.08 4.64
N LEU A 37 -3.07 0.76 4.88
CA LEU A 37 -1.91 -0.10 5.14
C LEU A 37 -0.95 -0.15 3.94
N ALA A 38 -1.46 -0.36 2.72
CA ALA A 38 -0.65 -0.40 1.50
C ALA A 38 0.12 0.91 1.27
N ILE A 39 -0.56 2.05 1.44
CA ILE A 39 0.07 3.38 1.34
C ILE A 39 1.15 3.53 2.41
N LYS A 40 0.84 3.23 3.67
CA LYS A 40 1.80 3.35 4.77
C LYS A 40 3.04 2.47 4.53
N PHE A 41 2.83 1.25 4.03
CA PHE A 41 3.93 0.35 3.73
C PHE A 41 4.79 0.87 2.58
N ALA A 42 4.20 1.30 1.47
CA ALA A 42 4.95 1.90 0.38
C ALA A 42 5.74 3.13 0.82
N LYS A 43 5.16 3.98 1.69
CA LYS A 43 5.87 5.09 2.34
C LYS A 43 7.10 4.67 3.13
N SER A 44 7.07 3.50 3.76
CA SER A 44 8.23 2.99 4.50
C SER A 44 9.34 2.42 3.62
N LEU A 45 9.08 2.14 2.34
CA LEU A 45 10.06 1.58 1.41
C LEU A 45 10.89 2.65 0.70
N VAL A 46 10.35 3.86 0.54
CA VAL A 46 11.01 4.95 -0.19
C VAL A 46 11.63 5.92 0.80
N SER A 47 12.85 6.36 0.53
CA SER A 47 13.49 7.45 1.29
C SER A 47 12.98 8.79 0.77
N GLY A 48 12.05 9.44 1.48
CA GLY A 48 11.56 10.78 1.15
C GLY A 48 10.08 11.00 1.48
N ASP A 49 9.65 12.27 1.52
CA ASP A 49 8.28 12.65 1.85
C ASP A 49 7.30 12.31 0.71
N ILE A 50 6.57 11.21 0.84
CA ILE A 50 5.47 10.83 -0.07
C ILE A 50 4.14 11.50 0.34
N GLU A 51 4.17 12.60 1.10
CA GLU A 51 2.95 13.21 1.63
C GLU A 51 2.02 13.79 0.56
N LYS A 52 2.55 14.05 -0.65
CA LYS A 52 1.78 14.58 -1.79
C LYS A 52 1.72 13.65 -3.00
N GLY A 53 2.18 12.40 -2.89
CA GLY A 53 2.23 11.48 -4.03
C GLY A 53 3.25 11.88 -5.10
N THR A 54 4.25 12.67 -4.74
CA THR A 54 5.27 13.24 -5.64
C THR A 54 6.64 12.60 -5.41
N HIS A 55 6.75 11.29 -5.58
CA HIS A 55 8.05 10.65 -5.75
C HIS A 55 8.10 10.05 -7.17
N PRO A 56 9.17 10.27 -7.95
CA PRO A 56 9.25 9.80 -9.34
C PRO A 56 9.07 8.29 -9.46
N ASP A 57 9.52 7.52 -8.46
CA ASP A 57 9.36 6.06 -8.43
C ASP A 57 8.03 5.58 -7.81
N PHE A 58 7.11 6.49 -7.49
CA PHE A 58 5.87 6.14 -6.80
C PHE A 58 4.64 6.74 -7.46
N TYR A 59 3.81 5.86 -8.03
CA TYR A 59 2.58 6.23 -8.72
C TYR A 59 1.35 5.70 -7.98
N PHE A 60 0.37 6.58 -7.77
CA PHE A 60 -0.96 6.17 -7.31
C PHE A 60 -1.95 6.23 -8.46
N TYR A 61 -2.51 5.07 -8.81
CA TYR A 61 -3.67 4.99 -9.69
C TYR A 61 -4.92 4.74 -8.87
N PHE A 62 -5.92 5.60 -9.09
CA PHE A 62 -7.28 5.36 -8.63
C PHE A 62 -8.13 5.01 -9.84
N PHE A 63 -8.77 3.86 -9.77
CA PHE A 63 -9.79 3.53 -10.74
C PHE A 63 -11.11 4.17 -10.29
N SER A 64 -11.43 5.37 -10.81
CA SER A 64 -12.79 5.89 -10.74
C SER A 64 -13.58 5.32 -11.91
N GLY A 65 -14.15 4.12 -11.72
CA GLY A 65 -15.08 3.56 -12.68
C GLY A 65 -16.36 4.39 -12.71
N LEU A 66 -16.41 5.42 -13.55
CA LEU A 66 -17.69 5.88 -14.11
C LEU A 66 -18.05 4.85 -15.17
N LEU A 67 -18.91 3.89 -14.80
CA LEU A 67 -19.65 3.11 -15.79
C LEU A 67 -20.63 4.09 -16.43
N THR A 68 -20.19 4.82 -17.45
CA THR A 68 -21.12 5.47 -18.37
C THR A 68 -21.71 4.35 -19.22
N ASN A 69 -22.89 3.87 -18.81
CA ASN A 69 -23.72 3.01 -19.64
C ASN A 69 -24.01 3.77 -20.94
N GLY A 70 -23.54 3.22 -22.06
CA GLY A 70 -23.96 3.61 -23.42
C GLY A 70 -25.13 2.76 -23.88
#